data_AF-A0A174HNL5-F1
#
_entry.id   AF-A0A174HNL5-F1
#
_cell.length_a   1.000
_cell.length_b   1.000
_cell.length_c   1.000
_cell.angle_alpha   90.00
_cell.angle_beta   90.00
_cell.angle_gamma   90.00
#
_symmetry.space_group_name_H-M   'P 1'
#
loop_
_entity.id
_entity.type
_entity.pdbx_description
1 polymer ?
#
loop_
_entity_poly.entity_id
_entity_poly.type
_entity_poly.pdbx_seq_one_letter_code
_entity_poly.pdbx_strand_id
1 'polypeptide(L)'
;MKTLQEYKAELLADGIIDANEVKELEQLLFTDGKIDSEEADFLFELNDAVSGKDNDCSWNKLFIRAIVSYLLEDKLSPGEIDDEEADWLYNKIKGDGQIDILERELLLQLKSQAKNFPAKLEELL
;
A
#
# COMPACT_ATOMS: atom_id res chain seq x y z
N MET A 1 23.53 -3.99 -4.29
CA MET A 1 22.12 -4.27 -3.96
C MET A 1 21.29 -3.71 -5.09
N LYS A 2 20.27 -4.44 -5.56
CA LYS A 2 19.33 -3.92 -6.54
C LYS A 2 18.53 -2.78 -5.91
N THR A 3 18.22 -1.75 -6.68
CA THR A 3 17.33 -0.65 -6.29
C THR A 3 15.85 -1.07 -6.41
N LEU A 4 14.93 -0.34 -5.76
CA LEU A 4 13.48 -0.57 -5.91
C LEU A 4 13.03 -0.52 -7.37
N GLN A 5 13.61 0.40 -8.16
CA GLN A 5 13.30 0.52 -9.59
C GLN A 5 13.72 -0.69 -10.42
N GLU A 6 14.87 -1.29 -10.11
CA GLU A 6 15.32 -2.52 -10.78
C GLU A 6 14.41 -3.70 -10.43
N TYR A 7 14.00 -3.81 -9.16
CA TYR A 7 13.01 -4.81 -8.74
C TYR A 7 11.67 -4.63 -9.45
N LYS A 8 11.19 -3.38 -9.58
CA LYS A 8 9.96 -3.07 -10.33
C LYS A 8 9.98 -3.65 -11.73
N ALA A 9 11.09 -3.47 -12.44
CA ALA A 9 11.22 -3.89 -13.82
C ALA A 9 11.19 -5.42 -13.96
N GLU A 10 11.75 -6.14 -12.99
CA GLU A 10 11.71 -7.61 -12.95
C GLU A 10 10.31 -8.12 -12.59
N LEU A 11 9.69 -7.56 -11.55
CA LEU A 11 8.34 -7.92 -11.08
C LEU A 11 7.25 -7.62 -12.11
N LEU A 12 7.46 -6.62 -12.96
CA LEU A 12 6.51 -6.28 -14.03
C LEU A 12 6.83 -6.97 -15.35
N ALA A 13 7.87 -7.81 -15.42
CA ALA A 13 8.34 -8.38 -16.68
C ALA A 13 7.36 -9.37 -17.30
N ASP A 14 6.72 -10.21 -16.49
CA ASP A 14 5.62 -11.08 -16.91
C ASP A 14 4.25 -10.40 -16.75
N GLY A 15 4.24 -9.28 -16.02
CA GLY A 15 3.12 -8.39 -15.82
C GLY A 15 2.22 -8.79 -14.66
N ILE A 16 2.50 -9.83 -13.89
CA ILE A 16 1.69 -10.23 -12.72
C ILE A 16 2.56 -10.22 -11.46
N ILE A 17 1.93 -10.28 -10.29
CA ILE A 17 2.66 -10.54 -9.03
C ILE A 17 2.30 -11.95 -8.53
N ASP A 18 3.29 -12.85 -8.53
CA ASP A 18 3.15 -14.22 -8.04
C ASP A 18 3.50 -14.38 -6.55
N ALA A 19 3.19 -15.55 -5.97
CA ALA A 19 3.42 -15.81 -4.56
C ALA A 19 4.90 -15.83 -4.12
N ASN A 20 5.85 -16.02 -5.03
CA ASN A 20 7.28 -15.94 -4.72
C ASN A 20 7.72 -14.47 -4.72
N GLU A 21 7.27 -13.70 -5.70
CA GLU A 21 7.52 -12.27 -5.82
C GLU A 21 6.97 -11.50 -4.61
N VAL A 22 5.79 -11.87 -4.12
CA VAL A 22 5.23 -11.33 -2.87
C VAL A 22 6.18 -11.57 -1.69
N LYS A 23 6.81 -12.74 -1.59
CA LYS A 23 7.74 -13.04 -0.48
C LYS A 23 9.03 -12.23 -0.59
N GLU A 24 9.54 -12.05 -1.81
CA GLU A 24 10.71 -11.22 -2.05
C GLU A 24 10.44 -9.75 -1.71
N LEU A 25 9.28 -9.23 -2.13
CA LEU A 25 8.81 -7.90 -1.77
C LEU A 25 8.62 -7.75 -0.25
N GLU A 26 7.99 -8.71 0.40
CA GLU A 26 7.82 -8.70 1.85
C GLU A 26 9.17 -8.63 2.58
N GLN A 27 10.16 -9.40 2.15
CA GLN A 27 11.49 -9.34 2.75
C GLN A 27 12.17 -7.99 2.51
N LEU A 28 12.03 -7.44 1.31
CA LEU A 28 12.61 -6.15 0.94
C LEU A 28 12.03 -5.01 1.79
N LEU A 29 10.70 -4.90 1.80
CA LEU A 29 9.94 -3.83 2.46
C LEU A 29 10.13 -3.84 3.98
N PHE A 30 10.19 -5.02 4.61
CA PHE A 30 10.29 -5.12 6.06
C PHE A 30 11.73 -5.32 6.56
N THR A 31 12.74 -5.20 5.69
CA THR A 31 14.16 -5.40 6.08
C THR A 31 14.64 -4.37 7.10
N ASP A 32 14.26 -3.11 6.96
CA ASP A 32 14.66 -2.04 7.88
C ASP A 32 13.71 -1.90 9.09
N GLY A 33 12.63 -2.70 9.09
CA GLY A 33 11.64 -2.82 10.16
C GLY A 33 10.52 -1.78 10.13
N LYS A 34 10.39 -0.99 9.07
CA LYS A 34 9.31 -0.02 8.89
C LYS A 34 8.99 0.13 7.40
N ILE A 35 7.87 0.75 7.07
CA ILE A 35 7.60 1.19 5.71
C ILE A 35 7.81 2.70 5.68
N ASP A 36 8.54 3.21 4.68
CA ASP A 36 8.65 4.65 4.45
C ASP A 36 7.81 5.14 3.26
N SER A 37 7.81 6.46 3.05
CA SER A 37 7.02 7.07 1.99
C SER A 37 7.43 6.62 0.59
N GLU A 38 8.73 6.37 0.35
CA GLU A 38 9.21 5.91 -0.96
C GLU A 38 8.71 4.48 -1.25
N GLU A 39 8.71 3.62 -0.22
CA GLU A 39 8.18 2.26 -0.31
C GLU A 39 6.65 2.22 -0.45
N ALA A 40 5.94 3.08 0.28
CA ALA A 40 4.50 3.21 0.17
C ALA A 40 4.08 3.73 -1.22
N ASP A 41 4.80 4.73 -1.74
CA ASP A 41 4.59 5.23 -3.11
C ASP A 41 4.87 4.15 -4.15
N PHE A 42 5.97 3.40 -3.98
CA PHE A 42 6.32 2.27 -4.83
C PHE A 42 5.23 1.19 -4.88
N LEU A 43 4.63 0.87 -3.73
CA LEU A 43 3.55 -0.12 -3.64
C LEU A 43 2.30 0.31 -4.42
N PHE A 44 1.92 1.59 -4.34
CA PHE A 44 0.81 2.13 -5.14
C PHE A 44 1.13 2.06 -6.64
N GLU A 45 2.33 2.48 -7.05
CA GLU A 45 2.73 2.38 -8.45
C GLU A 45 2.75 0.94 -8.98
N LEU A 46 3.12 -0.03 -8.12
CA LEU A 46 3.11 -1.44 -8.47
C LEU A 46 1.68 -1.94 -8.59
N ASN A 47 0.80 -1.59 -7.64
CA ASN A 47 -0.61 -1.94 -7.66
C ASN A 47 -1.29 -1.45 -8.94
N ASP A 48 -1.07 -0.18 -9.31
CA ASP A 48 -1.59 0.40 -10.55
C ASP A 48 -1.11 -0.37 -11.79
N ALA A 49 0.17 -0.74 -11.81
CA ALA A 49 0.78 -1.45 -12.93
C ALA A 49 0.27 -2.89 -13.09
N VAL A 50 -0.21 -3.52 -12.02
CA VAL A 50 -0.74 -4.90 -12.03
C VAL A 50 -2.25 -4.97 -11.83
N SER A 51 -2.94 -3.83 -11.76
CA SER A 51 -4.39 -3.77 -11.56
C SER A 51 -5.14 -4.51 -12.68
N GLY A 52 -6.18 -5.25 -12.28
CA GLY A 52 -7.01 -6.06 -13.19
C GLY A 52 -6.35 -7.33 -13.75
N LYS A 53 -5.17 -7.71 -13.25
CA LYS A 53 -4.46 -8.92 -13.67
C LYS A 53 -4.62 -10.07 -12.67
N ASP A 54 -4.18 -11.26 -13.06
CA ASP A 54 -4.29 -12.50 -12.26
C ASP A 54 -3.17 -12.60 -11.22
N ASN A 55 -3.08 -11.59 -10.35
CA ASN A 55 -2.10 -11.55 -9.26
C ASN A 55 -2.48 -12.55 -8.17
N ASP A 56 -1.48 -13.09 -7.48
CA ASP A 56 -1.73 -13.98 -6.36
C ASP A 56 -2.45 -13.24 -5.21
N CYS A 57 -3.37 -13.91 -4.54
CA CYS A 57 -4.13 -13.33 -3.43
C CYS A 57 -3.27 -12.81 -2.26
N SER A 58 -2.02 -13.28 -2.16
CA SER A 58 -1.04 -12.79 -1.18
C SER A 58 -0.55 -11.37 -1.48
N TRP A 59 -0.61 -10.91 -2.73
CA TRP A 59 -0.29 -9.54 -3.11
C TRP A 59 -1.19 -8.55 -2.38
N ASN A 60 -2.51 -8.76 -2.45
CA ASN A 60 -3.50 -7.90 -1.80
C ASN A 60 -3.26 -7.79 -0.28
N LYS A 61 -2.90 -8.91 0.35
CA LYS A 61 -2.61 -8.96 1.79
C LYS A 61 -1.33 -8.19 2.13
N LEU A 62 -0.29 -8.33 1.31
CA LEU A 62 0.97 -7.61 1.51
C LEU A 62 0.76 -6.11 1.35
N PHE A 63 0.09 -5.69 0.27
CA PHE A 63 -0.20 -4.29 -0.02
C PHE A 63 -0.94 -3.63 1.15
N ILE A 64 -2.09 -4.20 1.57
CA ILE A 64 -2.86 -3.66 2.69
C ILE A 64 -2.02 -3.57 3.96
N ARG A 65 -1.31 -4.66 4.33
CA ARG A 65 -0.53 -4.68 5.55
C ARG A 65 0.59 -3.64 5.54
N ALA A 66 1.27 -3.48 4.42
CA ALA A 66 2.36 -2.52 4.30
C ALA A 66 1.86 -1.07 4.41
N ILE A 67 0.76 -0.71 3.72
CA ILE A 67 0.20 0.64 3.82
C ILE A 67 -0.40 0.91 5.22
N VAL A 68 -1.01 -0.09 5.86
CA VAL A 68 -1.47 0.04 7.25
C VAL A 68 -0.29 0.26 8.20
N SER A 69 0.81 -0.48 8.06
CA SER A 69 2.02 -0.28 8.86
C SER A 69 2.61 1.12 8.63
N TYR A 70 2.69 1.57 7.37
CA TYR A 70 3.15 2.91 7.04
C TYR A 70 2.37 4.02 7.77
N LEU A 71 1.03 3.93 7.76
CA LEU A 71 0.14 4.97 8.30
C LEU A 71 -0.14 4.86 9.80
N LEU A 72 -0.01 3.68 10.41
CA LEU A 72 -0.36 3.48 11.82
C LEU A 72 0.85 3.19 12.73
N GLU A 73 2.01 2.88 12.17
CA GLU A 73 3.23 2.57 12.93
C GLU A 73 4.30 3.65 12.76
N ASP A 74 3.90 4.85 12.34
CA ASP A 74 4.75 6.03 12.27
C ASP A 74 5.19 6.49 13.68
N LYS A 75 6.18 7.38 13.74
CA LYS A 75 6.77 7.85 15.02
C LYS A 75 6.11 9.10 15.60
N LEU A 76 5.39 9.86 14.77
CA LEU A 76 4.78 11.14 15.13
C LEU A 76 3.40 10.92 15.74
N SER A 77 2.58 10.04 15.16
CA SER A 77 1.19 9.78 15.52
C SER A 77 0.81 8.28 15.55
N PRO A 78 1.47 7.43 16.37
CA PRO A 78 1.22 5.98 16.34
C PRO A 78 -0.25 5.58 16.54
N GLY A 79 -0.82 4.95 15.52
CA GLY A 79 -2.19 4.47 15.45
C GLY A 79 -3.23 5.54 15.13
N GLU A 80 -2.81 6.73 14.72
CA GLU A 80 -3.67 7.83 14.28
C GLU A 80 -3.26 8.24 12.87
N ILE A 81 -4.22 8.47 11.99
CA ILE A 81 -3.94 9.03 10.67
C ILE A 81 -4.07 10.55 10.79
N ASP A 82 -2.98 11.27 10.55
CA ASP A 82 -2.96 12.73 10.57
C ASP A 82 -3.47 13.36 9.26
N ASP A 83 -3.51 14.69 9.21
CA ASP A 83 -4.03 15.42 8.04
C ASP A 83 -3.14 15.24 6.80
N GLU A 84 -1.81 15.17 6.96
CA GLU A 84 -0.86 15.01 5.85
C GLU A 84 -0.94 13.60 5.27
N GLU A 85 -1.02 12.59 6.13
CA GLU A 85 -1.21 11.18 5.78
C GLU A 85 -2.57 10.95 5.10
N ALA A 86 -3.63 11.58 5.62
CA ALA A 86 -4.95 11.51 5.01
C ALA A 86 -5.02 12.24 3.66
N ASP A 87 -4.32 13.36 3.51
CA ASP A 87 -4.14 14.03 2.22
C ASP A 87 -3.41 13.13 1.23
N TRP A 88 -2.32 12.50 1.64
CA TRP A 88 -1.56 11.58 0.81
C TRP A 88 -2.41 10.38 0.36
N LEU A 89 -3.03 9.65 1.28
CA LEU A 89 -3.82 8.45 0.96
C LEU A 89 -5.03 8.79 0.08
N TYR A 90 -5.72 9.89 0.40
CA TYR A 90 -6.85 10.37 -0.40
C TYR A 90 -6.46 10.65 -1.85
N ASN A 91 -5.30 11.28 -2.07
CA ASN A 91 -4.82 11.58 -3.42
C ASN A 91 -4.38 10.33 -4.19
N LYS A 92 -3.84 9.32 -3.50
CA LYS A 92 -3.51 8.02 -4.11
C LYS A 92 -4.77 7.31 -4.60
N ILE A 93 -5.75 7.11 -3.70
CA ILE A 93 -7.00 6.39 -4.01
C ILE A 93 -7.86 7.15 -5.01
N LYS A 94 -7.94 8.49 -4.91
CA LYS A 94 -8.75 9.27 -5.85
C LYS A 94 -8.08 9.46 -7.21
N GLY A 95 -6.76 9.29 -7.28
CA GLY A 95 -5.96 9.61 -8.46
C GLY A 95 -6.36 8.84 -9.71
N ASP A 96 -6.82 7.60 -9.56
CA ASP A 96 -7.23 6.72 -10.65
C ASP A 96 -8.72 6.91 -11.06
N GLY A 97 -9.47 7.67 -10.26
CA GLY A 97 -10.88 8.01 -10.48
C GLY A 97 -11.89 6.93 -10.09
N GLN A 98 -11.47 5.76 -9.58
CA GLN A 98 -12.36 4.68 -9.17
C GLN A 98 -11.79 3.87 -8.01
N ILE A 99 -12.49 3.88 -6.89
CA ILE A 99 -12.13 3.06 -5.73
C ILE A 99 -12.38 1.59 -6.04
N ASP A 100 -11.32 0.80 -6.10
CA ASP A 100 -11.44 -0.63 -6.34
C ASP A 100 -11.74 -1.44 -5.06
N ILE A 101 -11.89 -2.76 -5.20
CA ILE A 101 -12.19 -3.65 -4.07
C ILE A 101 -11.04 -3.67 -3.05
N LEU A 102 -9.80 -3.59 -3.53
CA LEU A 102 -8.60 -3.66 -2.70
C LEU A 102 -8.42 -2.37 -1.89
N GLU A 103 -8.60 -1.21 -2.51
CA GLU A 103 -8.53 0.09 -1.85
C GLU A 103 -9.65 0.27 -0.83
N ARG A 104 -10.86 -0.22 -1.16
CA ARG A 104 -11.95 -0.26 -0.19
C ARG A 104 -11.63 -1.15 1.00
N GLU A 105 -11.00 -2.30 0.78
CA GLU A 105 -10.54 -3.18 1.85
C GLU A 105 -9.47 -2.50 2.72
N LEU A 106 -8.52 -1.78 2.11
CA LEU A 106 -7.53 -0.96 2.81
C LEU A 106 -8.20 0.08 3.72
N LEU A 107 -9.16 0.86 3.20
CA LEU A 107 -9.89 1.87 3.98
C LEU A 107 -10.64 1.26 5.17
N LEU A 108 -11.28 0.10 4.97
CA LEU A 108 -11.97 -0.63 6.05
C LEU A 108 -10.98 -1.13 7.11
N GLN A 109 -9.81 -1.62 6.71
CA GLN A 109 -8.77 -2.06 7.63
C GLN A 109 -8.21 -0.90 8.45
N LEU A 110 -7.91 0.23 7.82
CA LEU A 110 -7.48 1.44 8.49
C LEU A 110 -8.55 1.93 9.48
N LYS A 111 -9.81 2.02 9.05
CA LYS A 111 -10.93 2.42 9.92
C LYS A 111 -11.11 1.50 11.13
N SER A 112 -10.84 0.21 10.98
CA SER A 112 -10.97 -0.77 12.07
C SER A 112 -9.80 -0.72 13.06
N GLN A 113 -8.61 -0.29 12.65
CA GLN A 113 -7.40 -0.36 13.45
C GLN A 113 -6.95 0.99 13.99
N ALA A 114 -7.23 2.07 13.26
CA ALA A 114 -6.86 3.43 13.63
C ALA A 114 -7.70 3.92 14.83
N LYS A 115 -7.03 4.58 15.78
CA LYS A 115 -7.69 5.31 16.87
C LYS A 115 -8.39 6.56 16.34
N ASN A 116 -7.81 7.17 15.32
CA ASN A 116 -8.37 8.31 14.60
C ASN A 116 -8.38 8.01 13.09
N PHE A 117 -9.56 8.14 12.48
CA PHE A 117 -9.76 7.97 11.05
C PHE A 117 -10.42 9.25 10.48
N PRO A 118 -9.68 10.07 9.71
CA PRO A 118 -10.18 11.34 9.21
C PRO A 118 -11.43 11.23 8.33
N ALA A 119 -12.37 12.16 8.52
CA ALA A 119 -13.67 12.16 7.84
C ALA A 119 -13.55 12.15 6.31
N LYS A 120 -12.50 12.78 5.76
CA LYS A 120 -12.26 12.80 4.31
C LYS A 120 -11.96 11.41 3.72
N LEU A 121 -11.40 10.49 4.50
CA LEU A 121 -11.21 9.10 4.10
C LEU A 121 -12.50 8.30 4.29
N GLU A 122 -13.36 8.71 5.23
CA GLU A 122 -14.69 8.12 5.41
C GLU A 122 -15.63 8.44 4.25
N GLU A 123 -15.49 9.60 3.61
CA GLU A 123 -16.23 9.97 2.40
C GLU A 123 -15.93 9.06 1.19
N LEU A 124 -14.84 8.27 1.24
CA LEU A 124 -14.45 7.32 0.20
C LEU A 124 -15.10 5.93 0.35
N LEU A 125 -15.76 5.64 1.48
CA LEU A 125 -16.36 4.33 1.78
C LEU A 125 -17.83 4.18 1.33
#